data_AF-A0A5E4B381-F1
#
_entry.id   AF-A0A5E4B381-F1
#
_cell.length_a   1.000
_cell.length_b   1.000
_cell.length_c   1.000
_cell.angle_alpha   90.00
_cell.angle_beta   90.00
_cell.angle_gamma   90.00
#
_symmetry.space_group_name_H-M   'P 1'
#
loop_
_entity.id
_entity.type
_entity.pdbx_description
1 polymer ?
#
loop_
_entity_poly.entity_id
_entity_poly.type
_entity_poly.pdbx_seq_one_letter_code
_entity_poly.pdbx_strand_id
1 'polypeptide(L)'
;MDMGGLDNLIANTAYLQARKTDSDSRELQRRRRSLVLPGPQGCAELRQSLSPHFHSLCEQQPIGRRLFRDFLATVPKYSEAVAFLEDVQNWELAEEGPAKTSTLQQLVATCARDPSPQSFLSQDLATKCRAAATDEERKTLVEQAKADTMSFLQEQPFQDFLASPFYDRFLQWKLFEMQPVSDKYFTEFRVLGKGGFGEVCAVQVKNTGKMYACKKLDKKRLKKKGGEKMALLEKEILEKVNSPFIVSLAYAFESKTHLCLVMSLMNGGDLKFHIYNVGTRGLAMSRVIFYTAQMTCGVLHLHGLGIVYRDLKPENVLLDDLGNCRLSDLGLAVEVQDDKPITQRVSGHRVPEEGRGLFCPWG
;
A
#
# COMPACT_ATOMS: atom_id res chain seq x y z
N MET A 1 38.25 14.12 23.10
CA MET A 1 37.47 14.37 21.88
C MET A 1 36.24 13.48 21.94
N ASP A 2 35.05 14.06 21.87
CA ASP A 2 33.79 13.32 21.97
C ASP A 2 33.57 12.49 20.69
N MET A 3 34.05 11.24 20.72
CA MET A 3 33.92 10.29 19.61
C MET A 3 32.45 10.05 19.23
N GLY A 4 31.53 10.14 20.20
CA GLY A 4 30.10 9.98 19.94
C GLY A 4 29.48 11.12 19.12
N GLY A 5 30.00 12.34 19.26
CA GLY A 5 29.57 13.49 18.46
C GLY A 5 30.00 13.36 16.99
N LEU A 6 31.23 12.90 16.74
CA LEU A 6 31.76 12.71 15.39
C LEU A 6 31.04 11.57 14.65
N ASP A 7 30.82 10.43 15.30
CA ASP A 7 30.11 9.29 14.70
C ASP A 7 28.67 9.65 14.32
N ASN A 8 27.97 10.41 15.18
CA ASN A 8 26.62 10.90 14.87
C ASN A 8 26.61 11.89 13.69
N LEU A 9 27.61 12.78 13.60
CA LEU A 9 27.73 13.71 12.48
C LEU A 9 27.96 12.94 11.17
N ILE A 10 28.89 11.98 11.17
CA ILE A 10 29.20 11.14 10.00
C ILE A 10 27.94 10.37 9.56
N ALA A 11 27.23 9.73 10.48
CA ALA A 11 26.02 8.98 10.18
C ALA A 11 24.90 9.88 9.61
N ASN A 12 24.75 11.10 10.15
CA ASN A 12 23.78 12.08 9.66
C ASN A 12 24.15 12.60 8.26
N THR A 13 25.42 12.93 8.02
CA THR A 13 25.89 13.37 6.71
C THR A 13 25.71 12.28 5.65
N ALA A 14 26.09 11.04 5.96
CA ALA A 14 25.90 9.91 5.07
C ALA A 14 24.42 9.67 4.74
N TYR A 15 23.54 9.76 5.74
CA TYR A 15 22.09 9.65 5.55
C TYR A 15 21.53 10.78 4.67
N LEU A 16 21.93 12.03 4.89
CA LEU A 16 21.49 13.16 4.06
C LEU A 16 22.00 13.05 2.62
N GLN A 17 23.21 12.54 2.41
CA GLN A 17 23.72 12.24 1.07
C GLN A 17 22.91 11.14 0.40
N ALA A 18 22.63 10.04 1.10
CA ALA A 18 21.82 8.92 0.58
C ALA A 18 20.41 9.36 0.16
N ARG A 19 19.83 10.35 0.86
CA ARG A 19 18.54 10.98 0.49
C ARG A 19 18.61 11.84 -0.77
N LYS A 20 19.75 12.51 -1.00
CA LYS A 20 19.97 13.39 -2.16
C LYS A 20 20.45 12.64 -3.40
N THR A 21 21.05 11.47 -3.23
CA THR A 21 21.44 10.63 -4.37
C THR A 21 20.20 10.27 -5.15
N ASP A 22 20.11 10.90 -6.32
CA ASP A 22 19.08 10.62 -7.29
C ASP A 22 19.13 9.15 -7.69
N SER A 23 17.96 8.62 -8.07
CA SER A 23 17.76 7.19 -8.37
C SER A 23 18.57 6.68 -9.59
N ASP A 24 19.44 7.52 -10.17
CA ASP A 24 20.16 7.31 -11.42
C ASP A 24 21.69 7.52 -11.33
N SER A 25 22.27 7.38 -10.14
CA SER A 25 23.73 7.30 -9.99
C SER A 25 24.31 6.16 -10.85
N ARG A 26 25.47 6.41 -11.49
CA ARG A 26 26.24 5.39 -12.24
C ARG A 26 26.48 4.12 -11.40
N GLU A 27 26.62 4.27 -10.09
CA GLU A 27 26.77 3.14 -9.17
C GLU A 27 25.48 2.33 -9.06
N LEU A 28 24.32 2.99 -8.93
CA LEU A 28 23.02 2.32 -8.91
C LEU A 28 22.74 1.59 -10.23
N GLN A 29 23.08 2.20 -11.36
CA GLN A 29 22.94 1.54 -12.67
C GLN A 29 23.78 0.25 -12.75
N ARG A 30 25.01 0.25 -12.22
CA ARG A 30 25.83 -0.97 -12.12
C ARG A 30 25.19 -2.02 -11.22
N ARG A 31 24.66 -1.64 -10.06
CA ARG A 31 23.97 -2.57 -9.13
C ARG A 31 22.65 -3.11 -9.69
N ARG A 32 21.93 -2.34 -10.50
CA ARG A 32 20.72 -2.81 -11.20
C ARG A 32 21.07 -3.81 -12.30
N ARG A 33 22.20 -3.65 -12.99
CA ARG A 33 22.67 -4.62 -14.00
C ARG A 33 22.99 -5.99 -13.41
N SER A 34 23.28 -6.10 -12.11
CA SER A 34 23.42 -7.39 -11.44
C SER A 34 22.08 -8.03 -11.03
N LEU A 35 20.95 -7.32 -11.18
CA LEU A 35 19.63 -7.92 -11.01
C LEU A 35 19.26 -8.68 -12.28
N VAL A 36 19.50 -9.98 -12.28
CA VAL A 36 19.13 -10.87 -13.37
C VAL A 36 17.86 -11.61 -12.97
N LEU A 37 16.83 -11.51 -13.83
CA LEU A 37 15.61 -12.30 -13.65
C LEU A 37 15.93 -13.79 -13.88
N PRO A 38 15.35 -14.69 -13.07
CA PRO A 38 15.51 -16.13 -13.28
C PRO A 38 15.13 -16.57 -14.70
N GLY A 39 15.82 -17.59 -15.20
CA GLY A 39 15.51 -18.18 -16.50
C GLY A 39 14.12 -18.84 -16.55
N PRO A 40 13.54 -19.05 -17.73
CA PRO A 40 12.19 -19.63 -17.89
C PRO A 40 12.03 -21.01 -17.24
N GLN A 41 13.10 -21.82 -17.22
CA GLN A 41 13.11 -23.16 -16.64
C GLN A 41 12.76 -23.15 -15.14
N GLY A 42 13.19 -22.12 -14.40
CA GLY A 42 12.84 -21.98 -12.97
C GLY A 42 11.38 -21.58 -12.73
N CYS A 43 10.67 -21.10 -13.76
CA CYS A 43 9.28 -20.64 -13.66
C CYS A 43 8.27 -21.79 -13.80
N ALA A 44 8.68 -22.96 -14.29
CA ALA A 44 7.78 -24.08 -14.53
C ALA A 44 7.12 -24.61 -13.25
N GLU A 45 7.91 -24.76 -12.18
CA GLU A 45 7.40 -25.18 -10.87
C GLU A 45 6.43 -24.14 -10.30
N LEU A 46 6.82 -22.86 -10.34
CA LEU A 46 5.99 -21.77 -9.83
C LEU A 46 4.66 -21.67 -10.60
N ARG A 47 4.68 -21.89 -11.92
CA ARG A 47 3.48 -21.89 -12.76
C ARG A 47 2.48 -22.96 -12.35
N GLN A 48 2.96 -24.12 -11.90
CA GLN A 48 2.10 -25.22 -11.44
C GLN A 48 1.58 -24.99 -10.02
N SER A 49 2.40 -24.39 -9.15
CA SER A 49 2.01 -24.14 -7.74
C SER A 49 1.11 -22.93 -7.56
N LEU A 50 1.22 -21.92 -8.42
CA LEU A 50 0.52 -20.65 -8.28
C LEU A 50 -0.87 -20.76 -8.92
N SER A 51 -1.91 -20.67 -8.11
CA SER A 51 -3.29 -20.52 -8.61
C SER A 51 -3.51 -19.07 -9.03
N PRO A 52 -3.67 -18.78 -10.34
CA PRO A 52 -3.80 -17.40 -10.80
C PRO A 52 -5.22 -16.90 -10.54
N HIS A 53 -5.36 -15.93 -9.64
CA HIS A 53 -6.61 -15.23 -9.39
C HIS A 53 -6.55 -13.80 -9.97
N PHE A 54 -7.52 -13.43 -10.80
CA PHE A 54 -7.55 -12.16 -11.53
C PHE A 54 -7.39 -10.95 -10.60
N HIS A 55 -8.22 -10.85 -9.56
CA HIS A 55 -8.17 -9.71 -8.62
C HIS A 55 -6.81 -9.60 -7.92
N SER A 56 -6.18 -10.72 -7.55
CA SER A 56 -4.86 -10.69 -6.90
C SER A 56 -3.75 -10.28 -7.88
N LEU A 57 -3.74 -10.85 -9.09
CA LEU A 57 -2.65 -10.68 -10.04
C LEU A 57 -2.76 -9.37 -10.82
N CYS A 58 -3.91 -9.14 -11.44
CA CYS A 58 -4.15 -8.04 -12.37
C CYS A 58 -4.60 -6.76 -11.66
N GLU A 59 -5.12 -6.84 -10.43
CA GLU A 59 -5.48 -5.65 -9.66
C GLU A 59 -4.49 -5.43 -8.52
N GLN A 60 -4.42 -6.30 -7.51
CA GLN A 60 -3.68 -5.97 -6.28
C GLN A 60 -2.16 -5.86 -6.47
N GLN A 61 -1.57 -6.67 -7.35
CA GLN A 61 -0.12 -6.70 -7.58
C GLN A 61 0.30 -5.68 -8.64
N PRO A 62 1.12 -4.65 -8.32
CA PRO A 62 1.46 -3.58 -9.27
C PRO A 62 2.17 -4.06 -10.54
N ILE A 63 3.07 -5.05 -10.43
CA ILE A 63 3.79 -5.62 -11.58
C ILE A 63 2.83 -6.44 -12.45
N GLY A 64 1.95 -7.24 -11.84
CA GLY A 64 0.95 -8.02 -12.56
C GLY A 64 -0.07 -7.12 -13.27
N ARG A 65 -0.61 -6.13 -12.58
CA ARG A 65 -1.47 -5.07 -13.15
C ARG A 65 -0.83 -4.40 -14.36
N ARG A 66 0.44 -4.00 -14.24
CA ARG A 66 1.16 -3.35 -15.34
C ARG A 66 1.36 -4.28 -16.52
N LEU A 67 1.84 -5.50 -16.30
CA LEU A 67 2.05 -6.47 -17.38
C LEU A 67 0.75 -6.87 -18.07
N PHE A 68 -0.36 -6.94 -17.32
CA PHE A 68 -1.68 -7.18 -17.89
C PHE A 68 -2.14 -6.01 -18.78
N ARG A 69 -1.98 -4.76 -18.32
CA ARG A 69 -2.28 -3.58 -19.16
C ARG A 69 -1.39 -3.52 -20.41
N ASP A 70 -0.10 -3.78 -20.26
CA ASP A 70 0.85 -3.83 -21.37
C ASP A 70 0.43 -4.92 -22.38
N PHE A 71 -0.01 -6.09 -21.91
CA PHE A 71 -0.56 -7.15 -22.76
C PHE A 71 -1.82 -6.70 -23.51
N LEU A 72 -2.82 -6.16 -22.81
CA LEU A 72 -4.08 -5.73 -23.43
C LEU A 72 -3.85 -4.66 -24.51
N ALA A 73 -2.87 -3.76 -24.32
CA ALA A 73 -2.49 -2.76 -25.32
C ALA A 73 -1.90 -3.37 -26.61
N THR A 74 -1.38 -4.60 -26.57
CA THR A 74 -0.87 -5.29 -27.78
C THR A 74 -1.96 -5.99 -28.58
N VAL A 75 -3.15 -6.18 -28.02
CA VAL A 75 -4.23 -6.95 -28.63
C VAL A 75 -5.38 -6.01 -29.01
N PRO A 76 -5.58 -5.70 -30.32
CA PRO A 76 -6.59 -4.75 -30.77
C PRO A 76 -8.02 -5.08 -30.31
N LYS A 77 -8.31 -6.37 -30.09
CA LYS A 77 -9.61 -6.83 -29.57
C LYS A 77 -9.97 -6.22 -28.20
N TYR A 78 -8.98 -5.85 -27.38
CA TYR A 78 -9.19 -5.36 -26.01
C TYR A 78 -8.97 -3.86 -25.85
N SER A 79 -8.56 -3.15 -26.90
CA SER A 79 -8.18 -1.73 -26.79
C SER A 79 -9.35 -0.85 -26.35
N GLU A 80 -10.58 -1.16 -26.78
CA GLU A 80 -11.77 -0.40 -26.39
C GLU A 80 -12.07 -0.54 -24.89
N ALA A 81 -11.95 -1.75 -24.32
CA ALA A 81 -12.15 -1.99 -22.89
C ALA A 81 -11.08 -1.28 -22.04
N VAL A 82 -9.81 -1.29 -22.48
CA VAL A 82 -8.72 -0.59 -21.80
C VAL A 82 -8.94 0.93 -21.82
N ALA A 83 -9.24 1.50 -22.99
CA ALA A 83 -9.49 2.93 -23.13
C ALA A 83 -10.67 3.38 -22.26
N PHE A 84 -11.75 2.58 -22.24
CA PHE A 84 -12.90 2.84 -21.37
C PHE A 84 -12.52 2.88 -19.89
N LEU A 85 -11.75 1.91 -19.39
CA LEU A 85 -11.31 1.90 -17.98
C LEU A 85 -10.37 3.06 -17.65
N GLU A 86 -9.54 3.50 -18.60
CA GLU A 86 -8.70 4.69 -18.44
C GLU A 86 -9.54 5.97 -18.33
N ASP A 87 -10.56 6.12 -19.17
CA ASP A 87 -11.47 7.25 -19.11
C ASP A 87 -12.29 7.27 -17.81
N VAL A 88 -12.75 6.10 -17.34
CA VAL A 88 -13.42 5.97 -16.04
C VAL A 88 -12.49 6.34 -14.90
N GLN A 89 -11.23 5.85 -14.92
CA GLN A 89 -10.24 6.20 -13.89
C GLN A 89 -9.95 7.71 -13.87
N ASN A 90 -9.83 8.33 -15.05
CA ASN A 90 -9.62 9.78 -15.15
C ASN A 90 -10.82 10.56 -14.62
N TRP A 91 -12.03 10.09 -14.87
CA TRP A 91 -13.26 10.68 -14.34
C TRP A 91 -13.37 10.56 -12.81
N GLU A 92 -13.05 9.40 -12.23
CA GLU A 92 -13.07 9.17 -10.78
C GLU A 92 -12.09 10.11 -10.05
N LEU A 93 -10.94 10.39 -10.67
CA LEU A 93 -9.88 11.25 -10.11
C LEU A 93 -10.07 12.74 -10.44
N ALA A 94 -11.01 13.11 -11.30
CA ALA A 94 -11.24 14.49 -11.68
C ALA A 94 -11.85 15.30 -10.52
N GLU A 95 -11.39 16.55 -10.38
CA GLU A 95 -11.98 17.52 -9.47
C GLU A 95 -13.43 17.84 -9.86
N GLU A 96 -14.26 18.16 -8.86
CA GLU A 96 -15.65 18.55 -9.11
C GLU A 96 -15.70 19.82 -9.97
N GLY A 97 -16.43 19.74 -11.09
CA GLY A 97 -16.53 20.85 -12.02
C GLY A 97 -17.08 20.45 -13.39
N PRO A 98 -17.20 21.42 -14.32
CA PRO A 98 -17.80 21.20 -15.63
C PRO A 98 -17.10 20.11 -16.46
N ALA A 99 -15.79 19.99 -16.30
CA ALA A 99 -14.99 18.97 -16.99
C ALA A 99 -15.35 17.55 -16.55
N LYS A 100 -15.62 17.33 -15.25
CA LYS A 100 -16.03 16.03 -14.72
C LYS A 100 -17.40 15.62 -15.24
N THR A 101 -18.35 16.56 -15.29
CA THR A 101 -19.68 16.34 -15.89
C THR A 101 -19.59 16.06 -17.39
N SER A 102 -18.74 16.79 -18.12
CA SER A 102 -18.52 16.55 -19.55
C SER A 102 -17.92 15.17 -19.82
N THR A 103 -16.95 14.75 -19.02
CA THR A 103 -16.35 13.41 -19.11
C THR A 103 -17.37 12.31 -18.80
N LEU A 104 -18.22 12.51 -17.79
CA LEU A 104 -19.32 11.59 -17.48
C LEU A 104 -20.28 11.42 -18.67
N GLN A 105 -20.64 12.51 -19.34
CA GLN A 105 -21.49 12.45 -20.53
C GLN A 105 -20.82 11.70 -21.69
N GLN A 106 -19.51 11.86 -21.88
CA GLN A 106 -18.75 11.12 -22.89
C GLN A 106 -18.68 9.62 -22.58
N LEU A 107 -18.49 9.25 -21.32
CA LEU A 107 -18.49 7.86 -20.85
C LEU A 107 -19.86 7.22 -21.11
N VAL A 108 -20.95 7.89 -20.71
CA VAL A 108 -22.32 7.39 -20.96
C VAL A 108 -22.62 7.27 -22.45
N ALA A 109 -22.18 8.23 -23.27
CA ALA A 109 -22.32 8.17 -24.72
C ALA A 109 -21.55 7.00 -25.33
N THR A 110 -20.41 6.62 -24.74
CA THR A 110 -19.65 5.43 -25.14
C THR A 110 -20.40 4.16 -24.77
N CYS A 111 -20.97 4.08 -23.57
CA CYS A 111 -21.79 2.95 -23.13
C CYS A 111 -23.11 2.82 -23.90
N ALA A 112 -23.65 3.92 -24.41
CA ALA A 112 -24.91 3.98 -25.16
C ALA A 112 -24.81 3.50 -26.62
N ARG A 113 -23.60 3.24 -27.12
CA ARG A 113 -23.38 2.72 -28.48
C ARG A 113 -23.93 1.30 -28.59
N ASP A 114 -24.38 0.93 -29.78
CA ASP A 114 -24.85 -0.44 -29.99
C ASP A 114 -23.67 -1.42 -29.85
N PRO A 115 -23.81 -2.46 -29.00
CA PRO A 115 -22.76 -3.44 -28.77
C PRO A 115 -22.37 -4.13 -30.08
N SER A 116 -21.09 -4.07 -30.42
CA SER A 116 -20.52 -4.96 -31.42
C SER A 116 -20.49 -6.41 -30.89
N PRO A 117 -20.31 -7.44 -31.74
CA PRO A 117 -20.17 -8.82 -31.30
C PRO A 117 -18.98 -9.06 -30.34
N GLN A 118 -18.06 -8.11 -30.27
CA GLN A 118 -16.88 -8.13 -29.39
C GLN A 118 -17.00 -7.11 -28.25
N SER A 119 -18.17 -6.51 -28.07
CA SER A 119 -18.43 -5.54 -27.00
C SER A 119 -18.36 -6.22 -25.64
N PHE A 120 -17.76 -5.51 -24.70
CA PHE A 120 -17.70 -5.87 -23.29
C PHE A 120 -18.91 -5.35 -22.49
N LEU A 121 -19.81 -4.59 -23.14
CA LEU A 121 -21.01 -4.02 -22.54
C LEU A 121 -22.28 -4.72 -23.04
N SER A 122 -23.26 -4.89 -22.15
CA SER A 122 -24.53 -5.54 -22.45
C SER A 122 -25.51 -4.61 -23.19
N GLN A 123 -26.41 -5.20 -23.99
CA GLN A 123 -27.46 -4.46 -24.69
C GLN A 123 -28.40 -3.72 -23.73
N ASP A 124 -28.69 -4.31 -22.57
CA ASP A 124 -29.54 -3.73 -21.53
C ASP A 124 -28.88 -2.51 -20.86
N LEU A 125 -27.57 -2.54 -20.67
CA LEU A 125 -26.84 -1.37 -20.18
C LEU A 125 -26.87 -0.23 -21.20
N ALA A 126 -26.70 -0.54 -22.50
CA ALA A 126 -26.75 0.46 -23.56
C ALA A 126 -28.13 1.14 -23.66
N THR A 127 -29.24 0.39 -23.51
CA THR A 127 -30.59 0.97 -23.49
C THR A 127 -30.80 1.86 -22.27
N LYS A 128 -30.32 1.45 -21.09
CA LYS A 128 -30.39 2.26 -19.86
C LYS A 128 -29.56 3.55 -19.97
N CYS A 129 -28.36 3.49 -20.54
CA CYS A 129 -27.53 4.67 -20.79
C CYS A 129 -28.21 5.68 -21.72
N ARG A 130 -28.97 5.22 -22.73
CA ARG A 130 -29.75 6.10 -23.61
C ARG A 130 -30.94 6.75 -22.91
N ALA A 131 -31.51 6.09 -21.90
CA ALA A 131 -32.68 6.58 -21.15
C ALA A 131 -32.31 7.44 -19.92
N ALA A 132 -31.03 7.48 -19.51
CA ALA A 132 -30.59 8.14 -18.30
C ALA A 132 -30.83 9.66 -18.33
N ALA A 133 -31.62 10.16 -17.38
CA ALA A 133 -32.05 11.56 -17.33
C ALA A 133 -31.24 12.38 -16.32
N THR A 134 -30.84 11.77 -15.20
CA THR A 134 -30.12 12.45 -14.11
C THR A 134 -28.63 12.13 -14.08
N ASP A 135 -27.82 13.03 -13.51
CA ASP A 135 -26.38 12.76 -13.33
C ASP A 135 -26.12 11.62 -12.35
N GLU A 136 -27.00 11.40 -11.37
CA GLU A 136 -26.84 10.29 -10.41
C GLU A 136 -27.09 8.94 -11.08
N GLU A 137 -28.11 8.82 -11.93
CA GLU A 137 -28.32 7.63 -12.76
C GLU A 137 -27.12 7.36 -13.67
N ARG A 138 -26.54 8.40 -14.28
CA ARG A 138 -25.36 8.29 -15.15
C ARG A 138 -24.16 7.74 -14.40
N LYS A 139 -23.91 8.20 -13.16
CA LYS A 139 -22.82 7.68 -12.31
C LYS A 139 -22.99 6.19 -12.05
N THR A 140 -24.18 5.77 -11.58
CA THR A 140 -24.47 4.37 -11.30
C THR A 140 -24.32 3.49 -12.54
N LEU A 141 -24.71 3.98 -13.71
CA LEU A 141 -24.55 3.26 -14.97
C LEU A 141 -23.09 3.13 -15.40
N VAL A 142 -22.27 4.16 -15.19
CA VAL A 142 -20.81 4.08 -15.44
C VAL A 142 -20.13 3.12 -14.46
N GLU A 143 -20.54 3.09 -13.20
CA GLU A 143 -20.07 2.12 -12.22
C GLU A 143 -20.44 0.68 -12.61
N GLN A 144 -21.68 0.46 -13.08
CA GLN A 144 -22.10 -0.83 -13.61
C GLN A 144 -21.30 -1.20 -14.87
N ALA A 145 -21.09 -0.25 -15.79
CA ALA A 145 -20.28 -0.46 -16.99
C ALA A 145 -18.84 -0.85 -16.64
N LYS A 146 -18.26 -0.22 -15.62
CA LYS A 146 -16.93 -0.57 -15.08
C LYS A 146 -16.94 -2.02 -14.57
N ALA A 147 -17.94 -2.41 -13.77
CA ALA A 147 -18.05 -3.78 -13.25
C ALA A 147 -18.21 -4.82 -14.38
N ASP A 148 -19.02 -4.54 -15.39
CA ASP A 148 -19.20 -5.39 -16.57
C ASP A 148 -17.88 -5.53 -17.35
N THR A 149 -17.17 -4.41 -17.56
CA THR A 149 -15.87 -4.40 -18.23
C THR A 149 -14.84 -5.23 -17.46
N MET A 150 -14.80 -5.11 -16.14
CA MET A 150 -13.89 -5.90 -15.30
C MET A 150 -14.23 -7.40 -15.34
N SER A 151 -15.52 -7.74 -15.35
CA SER A 151 -15.99 -9.12 -15.51
C SER A 151 -15.56 -9.70 -16.85
N PHE A 152 -15.73 -8.94 -17.94
CA PHE A 152 -15.22 -9.31 -19.26
C PHE A 152 -13.71 -9.56 -19.26
N LEU A 153 -12.91 -8.68 -18.62
CA LEU A 153 -11.46 -8.84 -18.54
C LEU A 153 -11.02 -10.07 -17.73
N GLN A 154 -11.83 -10.51 -16.76
CA GLN A 154 -11.58 -11.69 -15.95
C GLN A 154 -11.78 -13.02 -16.71
N GLU A 155 -12.54 -13.01 -17.81
CA GLU A 155 -12.83 -14.19 -18.61
C GLU A 155 -11.72 -14.48 -19.64
N GLN A 156 -12.05 -14.43 -20.95
CA GLN A 156 -11.12 -14.76 -22.03
C GLN A 156 -9.84 -13.89 -22.03
N PRO A 157 -9.89 -12.56 -21.82
CA PRO A 157 -8.68 -11.73 -21.82
C PRO A 157 -7.67 -12.16 -20.75
N PHE A 158 -8.15 -12.59 -19.58
CA PHE A 158 -7.27 -13.12 -18.55
C PHE A 158 -6.65 -14.47 -18.95
N GLN A 159 -7.42 -15.37 -19.56
CA GLN A 159 -6.87 -16.64 -20.07
C GLN A 159 -5.80 -16.41 -21.15
N ASP A 160 -6.05 -15.48 -22.07
CA ASP A 160 -5.11 -15.12 -23.13
C ASP A 160 -3.84 -14.50 -22.53
N PHE A 161 -3.97 -13.68 -21.48
CA PHE A 161 -2.82 -13.17 -20.72
C PHE A 161 -2.01 -14.30 -20.08
N LEU A 162 -2.67 -15.27 -19.42
CA LEU A 162 -2.00 -16.41 -18.79
C LEU A 162 -1.27 -17.31 -19.81
N ALA A 163 -1.71 -17.31 -21.07
CA ALA A 163 -1.04 -18.00 -22.18
C ALA A 163 0.07 -17.18 -22.84
N SER A 164 0.18 -15.88 -22.52
CA SER A 164 1.11 -14.95 -23.16
C SER A 164 2.51 -14.90 -22.52
N PRO A 165 3.53 -14.43 -23.26
CA PRO A 165 4.86 -14.16 -22.69
C PRO A 165 4.87 -13.11 -21.56
N PHE A 166 3.83 -12.28 -21.43
CA PHE A 166 3.72 -11.31 -20.34
C PHE A 166 3.51 -12.02 -18.99
N TYR A 167 2.77 -13.14 -18.97
CA TYR A 167 2.63 -13.93 -17.75
C TYR A 167 3.92 -14.67 -17.40
N ASP A 168 4.67 -15.16 -18.39
CA ASP A 168 6.01 -15.71 -18.14
C ASP A 168 6.93 -14.67 -17.50
N ARG A 169 6.86 -13.43 -17.98
CA ARG A 169 7.58 -12.29 -17.39
C ARG A 169 7.14 -11.99 -15.96
N PHE A 170 5.85 -12.10 -15.67
CA PHE A 170 5.32 -11.96 -14.31
C PHE A 170 5.89 -13.05 -13.39
N LEU A 171 5.93 -14.31 -13.84
CA LEU A 171 6.49 -15.43 -13.06
C LEU A 171 7.98 -15.21 -12.75
N GLN A 172 8.75 -14.69 -13.70
CA GLN A 172 10.15 -14.31 -13.46
C GLN A 172 10.29 -13.28 -12.33
N TRP A 173 9.44 -12.25 -12.34
CA TRP A 173 9.40 -11.24 -11.27
C TRP A 173 8.98 -11.85 -9.94
N LYS A 174 8.01 -12.77 -9.96
CA LYS A 174 7.51 -13.44 -8.76
C LYS A 174 8.57 -14.35 -8.12
N LEU A 175 9.31 -15.10 -8.92
CA LEU A 175 10.47 -15.87 -8.42
C LEU A 175 11.56 -14.98 -7.84
N PHE A 176 11.80 -13.82 -8.47
CA PHE A 176 12.77 -12.85 -7.96
C PHE A 176 12.33 -12.26 -6.61
N GLU A 177 11.03 -11.97 -6.46
CA GLU A 177 10.42 -11.51 -5.20
C GLU A 177 10.57 -12.55 -4.08
N MET A 178 10.44 -13.84 -4.40
CA MET A 178 10.51 -14.95 -3.43
C MET A 178 11.93 -15.29 -2.95
N GLN A 179 12.96 -14.60 -3.44
CA GLN A 179 14.34 -14.85 -2.99
C GLN A 179 14.53 -14.50 -1.51
N PRO A 180 15.34 -15.26 -0.76
CA PRO A 180 15.52 -15.03 0.66
C PRO A 180 16.16 -13.67 0.93
N VAL A 181 15.54 -12.90 1.82
CA VAL A 181 16.03 -11.59 2.25
C VAL A 181 16.84 -11.73 3.52
N SER A 182 17.97 -11.01 3.59
CA SER A 182 18.83 -10.95 4.78
C SER A 182 19.34 -9.53 5.01
N ASP A 183 20.01 -9.31 6.13
CA ASP A 183 20.70 -8.06 6.47
C ASP A 183 21.66 -7.58 5.37
N LYS A 184 22.25 -8.51 4.61
CA LYS A 184 23.14 -8.21 3.48
C LYS A 184 22.50 -7.36 2.38
N TYR A 185 21.17 -7.36 2.26
CA TYR A 185 20.43 -6.59 1.25
C TYR A 185 20.41 -5.09 1.55
N PHE A 186 20.71 -4.72 2.81
CA PHE A 186 20.52 -3.37 3.32
C PHE A 186 21.85 -2.73 3.71
N THR A 187 21.94 -1.43 3.51
CA THR A 187 22.94 -0.57 4.15
C THR A 187 22.24 0.17 5.28
N GLU A 188 22.71 0.00 6.50
CA GLU A 188 22.21 0.70 7.69
C GLU A 188 22.88 2.07 7.84
N PHE A 189 22.10 3.08 8.23
CA PHE A 189 22.56 4.44 8.47
C PHE A 189 22.42 4.79 9.96
N ARG A 190 21.53 5.73 10.29
CA ARG A 190 21.36 6.26 11.64
C ARG A 190 20.16 5.64 12.35
N VAL A 191 20.18 5.66 13.68
CA VAL A 191 19.02 5.39 14.52
C VAL A 191 18.03 6.56 14.41
N LEU A 192 16.76 6.23 14.16
CA LEU A 192 15.63 7.16 14.08
C LEU A 192 14.85 7.22 15.40
N GLY A 193 14.78 6.11 16.12
CA GLY A 193 14.07 6.02 17.39
C GLY A 193 14.44 4.78 18.19
N LYS A 194 14.18 4.80 19.50
CA LYS A 194 14.40 3.66 20.40
C LYS A 194 13.07 3.26 21.03
N GLY A 195 12.77 1.97 21.03
CA GLY A 195 11.52 1.41 21.52
C GLY A 195 11.70 0.38 22.63
N GLY A 196 10.57 -0.12 23.14
CA GLY A 196 10.53 -1.06 24.26
C GLY A 196 11.24 -2.40 24.00
N PHE A 197 11.31 -2.83 22.74
CA PHE A 197 11.90 -4.09 22.30
C PHE A 197 13.16 -3.96 21.43
N GLY A 198 13.55 -2.73 21.07
CA GLY A 198 14.70 -2.52 20.20
C GLY A 198 14.83 -1.08 19.73
N GLU A 199 15.21 -0.91 18.47
CA GLU A 199 15.42 0.40 17.85
C GLU A 199 14.92 0.40 16.41
N VAL A 200 14.74 1.59 15.86
CA VAL A 200 14.40 1.83 14.46
C VAL A 200 15.56 2.57 13.82
N CYS A 201 16.11 2.05 12.73
CA CYS A 201 17.18 2.70 11.97
C CYS A 201 16.75 3.00 10.53
N ALA A 202 17.36 4.00 9.91
CA ALA A 202 17.23 4.23 8.47
C ALA A 202 18.09 3.21 7.72
N VAL A 203 17.52 2.58 6.71
CA VAL A 203 18.21 1.61 5.85
C VAL A 203 17.98 1.91 4.37
N GLN A 204 18.90 1.51 3.52
CA GLN A 204 18.76 1.59 2.07
C GLN A 204 18.90 0.20 1.45
N VAL A 205 17.99 -0.16 0.55
CA VAL A 205 18.14 -1.37 -0.26
C VAL A 205 19.31 -1.17 -1.23
N LYS A 206 20.35 -2.00 -1.15
CA LYS A 206 21.59 -1.81 -1.91
C LYS A 206 21.37 -1.76 -3.41
N ASN A 207 20.47 -2.60 -3.93
CA ASN A 207 20.27 -2.78 -5.37
C ASN A 207 19.35 -1.72 -5.98
N THR A 208 18.37 -1.20 -5.23
CA THR A 208 17.39 -0.23 -5.73
C THR A 208 17.68 1.21 -5.30
N GLY A 209 18.50 1.39 -4.26
CA GLY A 209 18.77 2.69 -3.62
C GLY A 209 17.60 3.23 -2.80
N LYS A 210 16.50 2.49 -2.69
CA LYS A 210 15.29 2.95 -1.99
C LYS A 210 15.51 2.94 -0.48
N MET A 211 15.15 4.05 0.16
CA MET A 211 15.26 4.26 1.60
C MET A 211 14.03 3.72 2.34
N TYR A 212 14.26 3.14 3.51
CA TYR A 212 13.26 2.56 4.40
C TYR A 212 13.64 2.81 5.87
N ALA A 213 12.68 2.59 6.77
CA ALA A 213 12.94 2.41 8.19
C ALA A 213 13.00 0.91 8.51
N CYS A 214 13.93 0.48 9.36
CA CYS A 214 14.04 -0.90 9.83
C CYS A 214 13.82 -0.93 11.34
N LYS A 215 12.68 -1.48 11.78
CA LYS A 215 12.38 -1.76 13.19
C LYS A 215 13.06 -3.08 13.56
N LYS A 216 14.13 -2.99 14.35
CA LYS A 216 14.95 -4.11 14.82
C LYS A 216 14.50 -4.49 16.23
N LEU A 217 13.90 -5.64 16.39
CA LEU A 217 13.40 -6.18 17.66
C LEU A 217 14.39 -7.21 18.21
N ASP A 218 14.98 -6.95 19.37
CA ASP A 218 15.98 -7.84 19.98
C ASP A 218 15.29 -9.12 20.51
N LYS A 219 15.77 -10.28 20.05
CA LYS A 219 15.19 -11.60 20.36
C LYS A 219 15.23 -11.92 21.85
N LYS A 220 16.29 -11.53 22.56
CA LYS A 220 16.41 -11.76 24.02
C LYS A 220 15.43 -10.87 24.79
N ARG A 221 15.28 -9.61 24.39
CA ARG A 221 14.34 -8.65 24.98
C ARG A 221 12.89 -9.04 24.73
N LEU A 222 12.56 -9.52 23.53
CA LEU A 222 11.24 -10.07 23.22
C LEU A 222 10.91 -11.23 24.15
N LYS A 223 11.79 -12.23 24.23
CA LYS A 223 11.60 -13.40 25.11
C LYS A 223 11.47 -13.03 26.59
N LYS A 224 12.31 -12.11 27.07
CA LYS A 224 12.27 -11.65 28.47
C LYS A 224 10.95 -10.98 28.84
N LYS A 225 10.30 -10.29 27.90
CA LYS A 225 9.09 -9.49 28.12
C LYS A 225 7.81 -10.16 27.60
N GLY A 226 7.88 -11.38 27.07
CA GLY A 226 6.73 -12.07 26.47
C GLY A 226 6.16 -11.35 25.23
N GLY A 227 7.02 -10.67 24.47
CA GLY A 227 6.63 -9.83 23.33
C GLY A 227 6.49 -10.56 22.00
N GLU A 228 6.70 -11.87 21.95
CA GLU A 228 6.76 -12.64 20.69
C GLU A 228 5.43 -12.59 19.92
N LYS A 229 4.31 -12.78 20.61
CA LYS A 229 2.97 -12.70 20.00
C LYS A 229 2.67 -11.32 19.44
N MET A 230 3.10 -10.28 20.14
CA MET A 230 2.94 -8.89 19.74
C MET A 230 3.73 -8.58 18.46
N ALA A 231 4.97 -9.05 18.39
CA ALA A 231 5.83 -8.87 17.21
C ALA A 231 5.29 -9.62 15.98
N LEU A 232 4.79 -10.84 16.18
CA LEU A 232 4.17 -11.61 15.10
C LEU A 232 2.89 -10.95 14.58
N LEU A 233 2.02 -10.52 15.50
CA LEU A 233 0.77 -9.83 15.16
C LEU A 233 1.03 -8.53 14.39
N GLU A 234 2.01 -7.73 14.83
CA GLU A 234 2.39 -6.51 14.11
C GLU A 234 2.81 -6.82 12.66
N LYS A 235 3.62 -7.86 12.47
CA LYS A 235 4.05 -8.31 11.14
C LYS A 235 2.87 -8.75 10.28
N GLU A 236 1.98 -9.60 10.81
CA GLU A 236 0.83 -10.13 10.08
C GLU A 236 -0.16 -9.03 9.68
N ILE A 237 -0.43 -8.08 10.57
CA ILE A 237 -1.28 -6.93 10.27
C ILE A 237 -0.65 -6.06 9.18
N LEU A 238 0.65 -5.74 9.32
CA LEU A 238 1.34 -4.91 8.34
C LEU A 238 1.46 -5.56 6.95
N GLU A 239 1.42 -6.89 6.84
CA GLU A 239 1.36 -7.60 5.56
C GLU A 239 -0.01 -7.50 4.88
N LYS A 240 -1.10 -7.48 5.66
CA LYS A 240 -2.47 -7.36 5.12
C LYS A 240 -2.82 -5.93 4.73
N VAL A 241 -2.26 -4.94 5.42
CA VAL A 241 -2.64 -3.53 5.28
C VAL A 241 -1.96 -2.88 4.07
N ASN A 242 -2.77 -2.29 3.19
CA ASN A 242 -2.31 -1.52 2.04
C ASN A 242 -3.05 -0.18 1.95
N SER A 243 -2.54 0.82 2.67
CA SER A 243 -3.14 2.16 2.73
C SER A 243 -2.07 3.26 2.62
N PRO A 244 -2.35 4.37 1.92
CA PRO A 244 -1.48 5.53 1.91
C PRO A 244 -1.37 6.22 3.28
N PHE A 245 -2.28 5.93 4.22
CA PHE A 245 -2.33 6.54 5.55
C PHE A 245 -1.80 5.63 6.67
N ILE A 246 -1.17 4.51 6.32
CA ILE A 246 -0.54 3.58 7.24
C ILE A 246 0.86 3.25 6.70
N VAL A 247 1.83 3.05 7.59
CA VAL A 247 3.16 2.59 7.17
C VAL A 247 3.04 1.21 6.53
N SER A 248 3.69 1.01 5.39
CA SER A 248 3.64 -0.26 4.65
C SER A 248 4.88 -1.08 4.97
N LEU A 249 4.71 -2.38 5.20
CA LEU A 249 5.82 -3.32 5.29
C LEU A 249 6.30 -3.69 3.88
N ALA A 250 7.61 -3.63 3.67
CA ALA A 250 8.26 -4.04 2.42
C ALA A 250 9.05 -5.34 2.59
N TYR A 251 9.68 -5.55 3.75
CA TYR A 251 10.43 -6.78 4.02
C TYR A 251 10.30 -7.18 5.49
N ALA A 252 10.23 -8.48 5.74
CA ALA A 252 10.45 -9.05 7.06
C ALA A 252 11.56 -10.10 6.97
N PHE A 253 12.54 -10.01 7.87
CA PHE A 253 13.64 -10.99 7.94
C PHE A 253 14.14 -11.11 9.37
N GLU A 254 14.94 -12.15 9.64
CA GLU A 254 15.63 -12.30 10.90
C GLU A 254 17.15 -12.29 10.73
N SER A 255 17.83 -11.86 11.79
CA SER A 255 19.26 -12.02 11.96
C SER A 255 19.55 -12.93 13.16
N LYS A 256 20.82 -13.12 13.48
CA LYS A 256 21.23 -13.89 14.68
C LYS A 256 20.61 -13.34 15.97
N THR A 257 20.42 -12.02 16.06
CA THR A 257 20.03 -11.35 17.32
C THR A 257 18.71 -10.59 17.24
N HIS A 258 18.19 -10.28 16.05
CA HIS A 258 17.01 -9.45 15.87
C HIS A 258 15.98 -10.06 14.90
N LEU A 259 14.70 -9.73 15.12
CA LEU A 259 13.67 -9.74 14.07
C LEU A 259 13.60 -8.34 13.46
N CYS A 260 13.49 -8.24 12.13
CA CYS A 260 13.58 -6.97 11.42
C CYS A 260 12.34 -6.75 10.55
N LEU A 261 11.65 -5.63 10.76
CA LEU A 261 10.55 -5.17 9.92
C LEU A 261 11.00 -3.93 9.14
N VAL A 262 11.12 -4.04 7.82
CA VAL A 262 11.51 -2.95 6.93
C VAL A 262 10.25 -2.31 6.35
N MET A 263 10.02 -1.05 6.71
CA MET A 263 8.77 -0.33 6.47
C MET A 263 9.00 1.06 5.88
N SER A 264 7.93 1.69 5.40
CA SER A 264 7.95 3.07 4.90
C SER A 264 8.76 4.01 5.80
N LEU A 265 9.71 4.74 5.21
CA LEU A 265 10.51 5.73 5.93
C LEU A 265 9.73 7.05 6.06
N MET A 266 9.49 7.48 7.29
CA MET A 266 8.76 8.72 7.60
C MET A 266 9.73 9.78 8.12
N ASN A 267 10.26 10.60 7.21
CA ASN A 267 11.35 11.53 7.48
C ASN A 267 10.94 12.80 8.25
N GLY A 268 9.65 13.11 8.28
CA GLY A 268 9.10 14.30 8.95
C GLY A 268 9.00 14.18 10.47
N GLY A 269 9.31 13.00 11.03
CA GLY A 269 9.20 12.75 12.47
C GLY A 269 7.76 12.52 12.93
N ASP A 270 7.58 12.37 14.24
CA ASP A 270 6.26 12.14 14.86
C ASP A 270 5.50 13.44 15.15
N LEU A 271 4.17 13.34 15.21
CA LEU A 271 3.28 14.48 15.43
C LEU A 271 3.47 15.10 16.81
N LYS A 272 3.90 14.34 17.83
CA LYS A 272 4.25 14.88 19.15
C LYS A 272 5.36 15.92 19.03
N PHE A 273 6.45 15.62 18.34
CA PHE A 273 7.52 16.59 18.09
C PHE A 273 6.97 17.88 17.44
N HIS A 274 6.10 17.74 16.45
CA HIS A 274 5.48 18.91 15.78
C HIS A 274 4.56 19.72 16.69
N ILE A 275 3.88 19.10 17.65
CA ILE A 275 2.98 19.79 18.59
C ILE A 275 3.76 20.55 19.68
N TYR A 276 4.85 19.97 20.19
CA TYR A 276 5.52 20.49 21.40
C TYR A 276 6.85 21.18 21.14
N ASN A 277 7.54 20.86 20.03
CA ASN A 277 8.93 21.27 19.80
C ASN A 277 9.12 22.13 18.55
N VAL A 278 8.08 22.31 17.72
CA VAL A 278 8.14 23.16 16.52
C VAL A 278 7.35 24.44 16.76
N GLY A 279 8.05 25.58 16.85
CA GLY A 279 7.41 26.89 16.98
C GLY A 279 6.62 27.04 18.28
N THR A 280 5.43 27.65 18.19
CA THR A 280 4.50 27.76 19.32
C THR A 280 3.79 26.43 19.56
N ARG A 281 3.65 26.06 20.83
CA ARG A 281 2.98 24.80 21.22
C ARG A 281 1.58 24.72 20.61
N GLY A 282 1.29 23.59 19.95
CA GLY A 282 0.03 23.33 19.26
C GLY A 282 0.17 23.34 17.74
N LEU A 283 -0.96 23.21 17.06
CA LEU A 283 -1.03 23.25 15.59
C LEU A 283 -2.13 24.23 15.18
N ALA A 284 -1.92 24.94 14.07
CA ALA A 284 -2.98 25.74 13.45
C ALA A 284 -4.17 24.85 13.08
N MET A 285 -5.39 25.38 13.19
CA MET A 285 -6.61 24.59 12.99
C MET A 285 -6.67 23.92 11.61
N SER A 286 -6.18 24.57 10.56
CA SER A 286 -6.07 23.97 9.22
C SER A 286 -5.21 22.70 9.20
N ARG A 287 -4.08 22.67 9.92
CA ARG A 287 -3.24 21.47 10.06
C ARG A 287 -3.91 20.38 10.89
N VAL A 288 -4.64 20.77 11.94
CA VAL A 288 -5.41 19.82 12.77
C VAL A 288 -6.46 19.11 11.92
N ILE A 289 -7.25 19.87 11.14
CA ILE A 289 -8.25 19.30 10.21
C ILE A 289 -7.58 18.37 9.20
N PHE A 290 -6.49 18.82 8.56
CA PHE A 290 -5.76 18.04 7.56
C PHE A 290 -5.26 16.69 8.10
N TYR A 291 -4.55 16.69 9.23
CA TYR A 291 -4.05 15.44 9.83
C TYR A 291 -5.19 14.56 10.35
N THR A 292 -6.26 15.16 10.89
CA THR A 292 -7.42 14.40 11.38
C THR A 292 -8.12 13.67 10.25
N ALA A 293 -8.27 14.30 9.08
CA ALA A 293 -8.83 13.66 7.88
C ALA A 293 -7.97 12.45 7.46
N GLN A 294 -6.65 12.61 7.36
CA GLN A 294 -5.73 11.53 6.98
C GLN A 294 -5.71 10.38 8.01
N MET A 295 -5.65 10.70 9.30
CA MET A 295 -5.73 9.71 10.37
C MET A 295 -7.06 8.95 10.31
N THR A 296 -8.18 9.65 10.06
CA THR A 296 -9.50 9.04 9.90
C THR A 296 -9.51 8.05 8.74
N CYS A 297 -8.94 8.41 7.57
CA CYS A 297 -8.83 7.49 6.45
C CYS A 297 -7.99 6.24 6.77
N GLY A 298 -6.90 6.40 7.54
CA GLY A 298 -6.11 5.26 8.04
C GLY A 298 -6.91 4.34 8.96
N VAL A 299 -7.65 4.91 9.91
CA VAL A 299 -8.50 4.15 10.84
C VAL A 299 -9.64 3.44 10.10
N LEU A 300 -10.32 4.12 9.16
CA LEU A 300 -11.37 3.52 8.34
C LEU A 300 -10.86 2.33 7.52
N HIS A 301 -9.65 2.43 6.98
CA HIS A 301 -9.04 1.31 6.26
C HIS A 301 -8.78 0.11 7.18
N LEU A 302 -8.26 0.32 8.39
CA LEU A 302 -8.09 -0.77 9.36
C LEU A 302 -9.43 -1.39 9.74
N HIS A 303 -10.44 -0.56 10.00
CA HIS A 303 -11.78 -1.02 10.36
C HIS A 303 -12.43 -1.83 9.23
N GLY A 304 -12.24 -1.44 7.96
CA GLY A 304 -12.70 -2.21 6.79
C GLY A 304 -12.05 -3.59 6.66
N LEU A 305 -10.92 -3.81 7.32
CA LEU A 305 -10.24 -5.12 7.43
C LEU A 305 -10.57 -5.85 8.74
N GLY A 306 -11.51 -5.34 9.54
CA GLY A 306 -11.83 -5.88 10.86
C GLY A 306 -10.73 -5.64 11.90
N ILE A 307 -9.83 -4.67 11.70
CA ILE A 307 -8.69 -4.42 12.59
C ILE A 307 -8.93 -3.18 13.43
N VAL A 308 -8.81 -3.28 14.76
CA VAL A 308 -8.88 -2.15 15.69
C VAL A 308 -7.46 -1.75 16.11
N TYR A 309 -7.08 -0.50 15.87
CA TYR A 309 -5.71 0.01 16.08
C TYR A 309 -5.29 0.12 17.57
N ARG A 310 -6.18 0.60 18.43
CA ARG A 310 -6.02 0.74 19.90
C ARG A 310 -4.85 1.58 20.45
N ASP A 311 -3.96 2.13 19.63
CA ASP A 311 -2.83 2.96 20.08
C ASP A 311 -2.70 4.29 19.31
N LEU A 312 -3.83 4.96 19.07
CA LEU A 312 -3.83 6.28 18.44
C LEU A 312 -3.36 7.36 19.43
N LYS A 313 -2.14 7.85 19.21
CA LYS A 313 -1.51 8.93 19.97
C LYS A 313 -0.52 9.70 19.08
N PRO A 314 -0.17 10.96 19.41
CA PRO A 314 0.72 11.78 18.57
C PRO A 314 2.08 11.15 18.26
N GLU A 315 2.63 10.32 19.15
CA GLU A 315 3.89 9.58 18.94
C GLU A 315 3.83 8.60 17.77
N ASN A 316 2.66 8.02 17.49
CA ASN A 316 2.51 6.98 16.47
C ASN A 316 1.98 7.52 15.14
N VAL A 317 1.86 8.85 15.00
CA VAL A 317 1.46 9.52 13.77
C VAL A 317 2.70 10.16 13.16
N LEU A 318 3.20 9.61 12.07
CA LEU A 318 4.47 10.00 11.47
C LEU A 318 4.25 10.80 10.18
N LEU A 319 5.11 11.77 9.91
CA LEU A 319 5.05 12.61 8.70
C LEU A 319 6.07 12.18 7.64
N ASP A 320 5.69 12.22 6.37
CA ASP A 320 6.61 12.02 5.24
C ASP A 320 7.23 13.34 4.76
N ASP A 321 8.05 13.27 3.70
CA ASP A 321 8.74 14.45 3.13
C ASP A 321 7.76 15.45 2.47
N LEU A 322 6.55 15.03 2.15
CA LEU A 322 5.49 15.89 1.59
C LEU A 322 4.56 16.46 2.68
N GLY A 323 4.76 16.06 3.94
CA GLY A 323 3.96 16.50 5.07
C GLY A 323 2.65 15.73 5.26
N ASN A 324 2.44 14.60 4.56
CA ASN A 324 1.32 13.70 4.82
C ASN A 324 1.59 12.82 6.03
N CYS A 325 0.55 12.51 6.81
CA CYS A 325 0.68 11.64 7.97
C CYS A 325 0.32 10.18 7.66
N ARG A 326 0.99 9.27 8.37
CA ARG A 326 0.66 7.84 8.39
C ARG A 326 0.66 7.32 9.83
N LEU A 327 -0.26 6.41 10.10
CA LEU A 327 -0.28 5.64 11.34
C LEU A 327 0.86 4.61 11.33
N SER A 328 1.47 4.39 12.49
CA SER A 328 2.61 3.49 12.70
C SER A 328 2.45 2.68 14.00
N ASP A 329 3.34 1.73 14.27
CA ASP A 329 3.34 0.90 15.49
C ASP A 329 2.02 0.15 15.75
N LEU A 330 1.75 -0.87 14.92
CA LEU A 330 0.55 -1.71 15.01
C LEU A 330 0.66 -2.83 16.07
N GLY A 331 1.65 -2.77 16.98
CA GLY A 331 1.88 -3.83 17.97
C GLY A 331 0.74 -4.05 18.95
N LEU A 332 -0.14 -3.07 19.14
CA LEU A 332 -1.33 -3.19 19.97
C LEU A 332 -2.62 -3.37 19.17
N ALA A 333 -2.56 -3.38 17.84
CA ALA A 333 -3.73 -3.61 17.02
C ALA A 333 -4.23 -5.06 17.16
N VAL A 334 -5.51 -5.28 16.92
CA VAL A 334 -6.16 -6.61 16.99
C VAL A 334 -7.16 -6.78 15.88
N GLU A 335 -7.24 -8.00 15.35
CA GLU A 335 -8.27 -8.41 14.41
C GLU A 335 -9.51 -8.84 15.21
N VAL A 336 -10.65 -8.24 14.88
CA VAL A 336 -11.97 -8.59 15.40
C VAL A 336 -12.45 -9.77 14.57
N GLN A 337 -12.78 -10.87 15.23
CA GLN A 337 -13.55 -11.93 14.60
C GLN A 337 -15.03 -11.55 14.71
N ASP A 338 -15.78 -11.72 13.62
CA ASP A 338 -17.22 -11.58 13.63
C ASP A 338 -17.80 -12.40 14.82
N ASP A 339 -18.68 -11.75 15.59
CA ASP A 339 -19.38 -12.28 16.78
C ASP A 339 -18.64 -12.37 18.13
N LYS A 340 -17.46 -11.77 18.31
CA LYS A 340 -16.82 -11.70 19.65
C LYS A 340 -16.36 -10.30 20.07
N PRO A 341 -16.86 -9.75 21.19
CA PRO A 341 -16.32 -8.51 21.73
C PRO A 341 -14.87 -8.71 22.19
N ILE A 342 -13.99 -7.78 21.83
CA ILE A 342 -12.58 -7.78 22.27
C ILE A 342 -12.53 -7.45 23.76
N THR A 343 -12.03 -8.37 24.59
CA THR A 343 -11.93 -8.20 26.05
C THR A 343 -10.55 -7.72 26.53
N GLN A 344 -9.62 -7.42 25.62
CA GLN A 344 -8.23 -7.12 25.99
C GLN A 344 -8.01 -5.63 26.28
N ARG A 345 -7.73 -5.33 27.56
CA ARG A 345 -7.43 -3.98 28.08
C ARG A 345 -6.08 -3.46 27.58
N VAL A 346 -6.05 -2.20 27.11
CA VAL A 346 -4.83 -1.43 26.86
C VAL A 346 -4.72 -0.33 27.92
N SER A 347 -3.56 -0.20 28.56
CA SER A 347 -3.32 0.80 29.61
C SER A 347 -3.02 2.17 28.99
N GLY A 348 -3.87 3.18 29.23
CA GLY A 348 -3.47 4.59 29.06
C GLY A 348 -4.55 5.55 28.55
N HIS A 349 -5.45 5.12 27.66
CA HIS A 349 -6.53 5.96 27.15
C HIS A 349 -7.87 5.23 27.24
N ARG A 350 -8.71 5.72 28.15
CA ARG A 350 -10.07 5.22 28.40
C ARG A 350 -11.01 5.93 27.42
N VAL A 351 -11.63 5.20 26.50
CA VAL A 351 -12.97 5.56 26.02
C VAL A 351 -13.92 5.02 27.11
N PRO A 352 -14.81 5.83 27.70
CA PRO A 352 -15.84 5.29 28.57
C PRO A 352 -16.71 4.35 27.75
N GLU A 353 -16.65 3.05 28.04
CA GLU A 353 -17.68 2.11 27.60
C GLU A 353 -18.97 2.46 28.34
N GLU A 354 -19.85 3.24 27.73
CA GLU A 354 -21.27 3.16 28.08
C GLU A 354 -21.87 1.97 27.34
N GLY A 355 -22.17 0.93 28.12
CA GLY A 355 -22.77 -0.29 27.63
C GLY A 355 -24.16 -0.04 27.03
N ARG A 356 -24.31 -0.44 25.78
CA ARG A 356 -25.42 -1.24 25.23
C ARG A 356 -25.07 -1.54 23.78
N GLY A 357 -25.38 -2.74 23.33
CA GLY A 357 -25.09 -3.20 21.98
C GLY A 357 -25.47 -2.15 20.95
N LEU A 358 -24.46 -1.57 20.30
CA LEU A 358 -24.60 -0.91 19.04
C LEU A 358 -24.09 -1.92 18.01
N PHE A 359 -25.04 -2.69 17.49
CA PHE A 359 -25.02 -3.00 16.06
C PHE A 359 -24.59 -1.72 15.33
N CYS A 360 -23.59 -1.80 14.47
CA CYS A 360 -23.45 -0.84 13.38
C CYS A 360 -24.40 -1.33 12.28
N PRO A 361 -25.56 -0.68 12.05
CA PRO A 361 -26.32 -0.88 10.84
C PRO A 361 -25.81 0.19 9.86
N TRP A 362 -24.76 -0.13 9.12
CA TRP A 362 -24.51 0.55 7.85
C TRP A 362 -24.68 -0.55 6.81
N GLY A 363 -25.82 -0.47 6.12
CA GLY A 363 -26.30 -1.45 5.15
C GLY A 363 -25.57 -1.41 3.83
#